data_AF-A0A946AKL8-F1
#
_entry.id   AF-A0A946AKL8-F1
#
_cell.length_a   1.000
_cell.length_b   1.000
_cell.length_c   1.000
_cell.angle_alpha   90.00
_cell.angle_beta   90.00
_cell.angle_gamma   90.00
#
_symmetry.space_group_name_H-M   'P 1'
#
loop_
_entity.id
_entity.type
_entity.pdbx_description
1 polymer ?
#
loop_
_entity_poly.entity_id
_entity_poly.type
_entity_poly.pdbx_seq_one_letter_code
_entity_poly.pdbx_strand_id
1 'polypeptide(L)' 'MKFSSKFLVICSMLVLAACDSDNNIQPELFVAQSLAALKLQVLHGSPDAPAVNVLVNGGEELSNVDYKVGSA' A
#
# COMPACT_ATOMS: atom_id res chain seq x y z
N MET A 1 41.90 4.42 -23.96
CA MET A 1 41.44 5.79 -23.64
C MET A 1 41.28 5.87 -22.13
N LYS A 2 42.10 6.70 -21.45
CA LYS A 2 42.15 6.81 -19.99
C LYS A 2 41.04 7.78 -19.54
N PHE A 3 39.86 7.25 -19.26
CA PHE A 3 38.74 8.04 -18.72
C PHE A 3 39.07 8.46 -17.29
N SER A 4 39.44 9.73 -17.15
CA SER A 4 39.82 10.31 -15.87
C SER A 4 38.59 10.44 -14.96
N SER A 5 38.72 9.86 -13.76
CA SER A 5 37.74 9.80 -12.66
C SER A 5 36.99 11.11 -12.35
N LYS A 6 37.56 12.26 -12.76
CA LYS A 6 36.92 13.59 -12.67
C LYS A 6 35.61 13.71 -13.46
N PHE A 7 35.39 12.87 -14.49
CA PHE A 7 34.15 12.89 -15.25
C PHE A 7 32.96 12.29 -14.47
N LEU A 8 33.21 11.39 -13.51
CA LEU A 8 32.17 10.71 -12.74
C LEU A 8 31.51 11.63 -11.68
N VAL A 9 32.20 12.68 -11.25
CA VAL A 9 31.70 13.62 -10.23
C VAL A 9 30.68 14.61 -10.80
N ILE A 10 30.74 14.92 -12.11
CA ILE A 10 29.94 15.99 -12.72
C ILE A 10 28.49 15.54 -12.99
N CYS A 11 28.24 14.24 -13.23
CA CYS A 11 26.88 13.72 -13.46
C CYS A 11 26.02 13.66 -12.19
N SER A 12 26.63 13.58 -11.00
CA SER A 12 25.90 13.48 -9.72
C SER A 12 25.07 14.73 -9.41
N MET A 13 25.48 15.90 -9.93
CA MET A 13 24.78 17.17 -9.67
C MET A 13 23.52 17.37 -10.52
N LEU A 14 23.35 16.65 -11.64
CA LEU A 14 22.13 16.75 -12.45
C LEU A 14 20.93 16.02 -11.81
N VAL A 15 21.16 15.15 -10.82
CA VAL A 15 20.09 14.38 -10.15
C VAL A 15 19.34 15.24 -9.12
N LEU A 16 19.94 16.32 -8.62
CA LEU A 16 19.34 17.15 -7.56
C LEU A 16 18.31 18.18 -8.04
N ALA A 17 18.27 18.50 -9.33
CA ALA A 17 17.32 19.47 -9.90
C ALA A 17 15.96 18.86 -10.26
N ALA A 18 15.74 17.56 -10.03
CA ALA A 18 14.47 16.88 -10.29
C ALA A 18 13.48 16.92 -9.11
N CYS A 19 13.90 17.44 -7.95
CA CYS A 19 12.99 17.75 -6.84
C CYS A 19 12.50 19.21 -6.93
N ASP A 20 11.92 19.58 -8.07
CA ASP A 20 11.00 20.71 -8.17
C ASP A 20 9.61 20.13 -8.42
N SER A 21 8.78 20.09 -7.39
CA SER A 21 7.36 19.78 -7.53
C SER A 21 6.60 20.54 -6.47
N ASP A 22 6.41 21.82 -6.82
CA ASP A 22 5.31 22.71 -6.49
C ASP A 22 4.42 22.29 -5.31
N ASN A 23 4.43 23.12 -4.27
CA ASN A 23 3.65 22.98 -3.04
C ASN A 23 2.18 23.40 -3.26
N ASN A 24 1.59 22.95 -4.37
CA ASN A 24 0.21 23.21 -4.73
C ASN A 24 -0.66 22.15 -4.06
N ILE A 25 -1.33 22.53 -2.97
CA ILE A 25 -2.52 21.82 -2.51
C ILE A 25 -3.57 22.09 -3.58
N GLN A 26 -3.53 21.34 -4.67
CA GLN A 26 -4.70 21.15 -5.50
C GLN A 26 -5.74 20.56 -4.56
N PRO A 27 -6.91 21.20 -4.37
CA PRO A 27 -8.05 20.44 -3.93
C PRO A 27 -8.33 19.51 -5.09
N GLU A 28 -7.66 18.35 -5.09
CA GLU A 28 -8.04 17.19 -5.90
C GLU A 28 -9.44 16.85 -5.43
N LEU A 29 -10.39 17.52 -6.08
CA LEU A 29 -11.76 17.15 -6.27
C LEU A 29 -11.82 15.64 -6.31
N PHE A 30 -12.14 15.02 -5.17
CA PHE A 30 -12.55 13.63 -4.99
C PHE A 30 -12.43 12.87 -6.31
N VAL A 31 -11.18 12.59 -6.72
CA VAL A 31 -10.98 11.76 -7.89
C VAL A 31 -11.52 10.46 -7.33
N ALA A 32 -12.63 10.01 -7.90
CA ALA A 32 -12.97 8.61 -7.83
C ALA A 32 -11.80 7.90 -8.52
N GLN A 33 -10.66 7.80 -7.80
CA GLN A 33 -9.68 6.76 -7.97
C GLN A 33 -10.59 5.56 -7.91
N SER A 34 -10.93 5.01 -9.08
CA SER A 34 -11.72 3.78 -9.21
C SER A 34 -11.23 2.91 -8.09
N LEU A 35 -12.02 2.81 -7.01
CA LEU A 35 -11.54 2.35 -5.71
C LEU A 35 -10.91 1.02 -6.04
N ALA A 36 -9.57 0.98 -6.08
CA ALA A 36 -8.86 -0.23 -6.41
C ALA A 36 -9.38 -1.20 -5.36
N ALA A 37 -10.07 -2.26 -5.82
CA ALA A 37 -10.97 -3.04 -4.98
C ALA A 37 -10.39 -3.19 -3.57
N LEU A 38 -11.07 -2.63 -2.56
CA LEU A 38 -10.53 -2.60 -1.21
C LEU A 38 -10.38 -4.03 -0.73
N LYS A 39 -9.14 -4.49 -0.58
CA LYS A 39 -8.85 -5.84 -0.10
C LYS A 39 -8.86 -5.83 1.42
N LEU A 40 -9.86 -6.46 2.00
CA LEU A 40 -9.97 -6.68 3.44
C LEU A 40 -9.33 -8.02 3.79
N GLN A 41 -8.58 -8.06 4.89
CA GLN A 41 -8.01 -9.29 5.46
C GLN A 41 -8.47 -9.45 6.90
N VAL A 42 -8.83 -10.67 7.27
CA VAL A 42 -9.29 -11.05 8.61
C VAL A 42 -8.33 -12.07 9.20
N LEU A 43 -8.01 -11.93 10.49
CA LEU A 43 -7.27 -12.92 11.28
C LEU A 43 -8.03 -13.16 12.59
N HIS A 44 -8.35 -14.42 12.89
CA HIS A 44 -8.93 -14.76 14.20
C HIS A 44 -7.82 -14.81 15.27
N GLY A 45 -7.80 -13.80 16.14
CA GLY A 45 -6.74 -13.58 17.13
C GLY A 45 -7.04 -14.06 18.55
N SER A 46 -8.25 -14.58 18.82
CA SER A 46 -8.63 -15.00 20.16
C SER A 46 -8.41 -16.50 20.34
N PRO A 47 -7.51 -16.93 21.25
CA PRO A 47 -7.18 -18.35 21.44
C PRO A 47 -8.29 -19.15 22.15
N ASP A 48 -9.06 -18.51 23.03
CA ASP A 48 -10.07 -19.18 23.86
C ASP A 48 -11.50 -19.03 23.28
N ALA A 49 -11.64 -18.31 22.16
CA ALA A 49 -12.92 -18.19 21.46
C ALA A 49 -13.08 -19.30 20.42
N PRO A 50 -14.30 -19.84 20.23
CA PRO A 50 -14.57 -20.76 19.13
C PRO A 50 -14.36 -20.08 17.78
N ALA A 51 -14.41 -20.87 16.71
CA ALA A 51 -14.34 -20.36 15.35
C ALA A 51 -15.50 -19.41 15.04
N VAL A 52 -15.23 -18.39 14.21
CA VAL A 52 -16.14 -17.27 13.96
C VAL A 52 -16.51 -17.12 12.49
N ASN A 53 -17.70 -16.58 12.23
CA ASN A 53 -18.12 -16.18 10.89
C ASN A 53 -17.93 -14.66 10.71
N VAL A 54 -17.61 -14.23 9.50
CA VAL A 54 -17.42 -12.82 9.15
C VAL A 54 -18.51 -12.42 8.18
N LEU A 55 -19.30 -11.42 8.56
CA LEU A 55 -20.38 -10.91 7.73
C LEU A 55 -20.02 -9.53 7.19
N VAL A 56 -20.26 -9.30 5.90
CA VAL A 56 -20.12 -8.01 5.23
C VAL A 56 -21.50 -7.61 4.71
N ASN A 57 -21.99 -6.44 5.11
CA ASN A 57 -23.35 -5.97 4.76
C ASN A 57 -24.46 -6.98 5.10
N GLY A 58 -24.26 -7.80 6.13
CA GLY A 58 -25.20 -8.84 6.56
C GLY A 58 -25.14 -10.16 5.79
N GLY A 59 -24.30 -10.26 4.75
CA GLY A 59 -23.99 -11.53 4.09
C GLY A 59 -22.75 -12.18 4.68
N GLU A 60 -22.74 -13.50 4.83
CA GLU A 60 -21.54 -14.23 5.28
C GLU A 60 -20.48 -14.27 4.17
N GLU A 61 -19.29 -13.77 4.48
CA GLU A 61 -18.14 -13.73 3.56
C GLU A 61 -17.10 -14.80 3.92
N LEU A 62 -16.90 -15.04 5.21
CA LEU A 62 -16.02 -16.12 5.72
C LEU A 62 -16.78 -16.95 6.75
N SER A 63 -16.72 -18.26 6.60
CA SER A 63 -17.34 -19.23 7.50
C SER A 63 -16.29 -19.93 8.35
N ASN A 64 -16.56 -20.11 9.65
CA ASN A 64 -15.79 -20.99 10.53
C ASN A 64 -14.28 -20.69 10.55
N VAL A 65 -13.91 -19.41 10.67
CA VAL A 65 -12.51 -18.96 10.75
C VAL A 65 -11.93 -19.37 12.10
N ASP A 66 -10.95 -20.27 12.06
CA ASP A 66 -10.28 -20.82 13.24
C ASP A 66 -9.13 -19.92 13.73
N TYR A 67 -8.70 -20.11 14.98
CA TYR A 67 -7.62 -19.33 15.59
C TYR A 67 -6.34 -19.37 14.75
N LYS A 68 -5.72 -18.20 14.56
CA LYS A 68 -4.53 -17.98 13.72
C LYS A 68 -4.73 -18.28 12.23
N VAL A 69 -5.95 -18.49 11.77
CA VAL A 69 -6.25 -18.55 10.34
C VAL A 69 -6.52 -17.14 9.83
N GLY A 70 -5.74 -16.74 8.82
CA GLY A 70 -5.91 -15.49 8.10
C GLY A 70 -6.61 -15.71 6.76
N SER A 71 -7.46 -14.78 6.33
CA SER A 71 -8.01 -14.77 4.97
C SER A 71 -6.95 -14.34 3.96
N ALA A 72 -6.87 -15.02 2.81
CA ALA A 72 -5.86 -14.79 1.75
C ALA A 72 -6.02 -13.47 0.98
#